data_AF-A0A7J2V8I9-F1
#
_entry.id   AF-A0A7J2V8I9-F1
#
_cell.length_a   1.000
_cell.length_b   1.000
_cell.length_c   1.000
_cell.angle_alpha   90.00
_cell.angle_beta   90.00
_cell.angle_gamma   90.00
#
_symmetry.space_group_name_H-M   'P 1'
#
loop_
_entity.id
_entity.type
_entity.pdbx_description
1 polymer ?
#
loop_
_entity_poly.entity_id
_entity_poly.type
_entity_poly.pdbx_seq_one_letter_code
_entity_poly.pdbx_strand_id
1 'polypeptide(L)'
;MPSHRVHQVAGDIICRFSSEDIDELIDRGGGHDAGRMNCRKLLVQATRVYGKYGESGLCYYILHHYLDKLASIIKGRFYRILMQYRHLPVEERFKYYQQEVRRGLLDEVSTLSYLVDGSTIGSYSETSSTFREYSGSIVERYMMYKEYVNKGYSKKTAKKKAEASLDVASSCEDAFTYIYEEIEEPIDMSILIKLTRDVRSALLTNIEKIICIMLTIDDKYWLDWFGEDYYGKIADAFNCSNQQ
;
A
#
# COMPACT_ATOMS: atom_id res chain seq x y z
N MET A 1 -10.45 4.06 8.13
CA MET A 1 -9.60 2.89 7.84
C MET A 1 -10.46 1.65 7.99
N PRO A 2 -10.01 0.47 7.56
CA PRO A 2 -10.59 -0.79 8.02
C PRO A 2 -10.58 -0.86 9.55
N SER A 3 -11.58 -1.53 10.14
CA SER A 3 -11.57 -1.81 11.57
C SER A 3 -10.56 -2.90 11.94
N HIS A 4 -10.14 -2.94 13.21
CA HIS A 4 -9.33 -4.04 13.76
C HIS A 4 -9.90 -5.42 13.42
N ARG A 5 -11.23 -5.55 13.37
CA ARG A 5 -11.87 -6.81 13.03
C ARG A 5 -11.57 -7.24 11.59
N VAL A 6 -11.56 -6.30 10.65
CA VAL A 6 -11.14 -6.58 9.26
C VAL A 6 -9.68 -7.01 9.21
N HIS A 7 -8.79 -6.31 9.92
CA HIS A 7 -7.37 -6.69 9.98
C HIS A 7 -7.19 -8.10 10.50
N GLN A 8 -7.83 -8.45 11.62
CA GLN A 8 -7.78 -9.80 12.20
C GLN A 8 -8.21 -10.88 11.21
N VAL A 9 -9.40 -10.73 10.60
CA VAL A 9 -9.94 -11.73 9.66
C VAL A 9 -9.03 -11.88 8.44
N ALA A 10 -8.51 -10.78 7.89
CA ALA A 10 -7.57 -10.82 6.78
C ALA A 10 -6.22 -11.46 7.19
N GLY A 11 -5.74 -11.17 8.41
CA GLY A 11 -4.54 -11.77 9.01
C GLY A 11 -4.65 -13.28 9.15
N ASP A 12 -5.78 -13.77 9.64
CA ASP A 12 -6.04 -15.21 9.80
C ASP A 12 -6.11 -15.95 8.44
N ILE A 13 -6.46 -15.23 7.36
CA ILE A 13 -6.50 -15.78 6.00
C ILE A 13 -5.10 -15.80 5.37
N ILE A 14 -4.40 -14.67 5.38
CA ILE A 14 -3.15 -14.48 4.62
C ILE A 14 -1.93 -14.90 5.44
N CYS A 15 -1.84 -14.45 6.69
CA CYS A 15 -0.67 -14.66 7.54
C CYS A 15 -0.83 -15.80 8.55
N ARG A 16 -2.04 -16.35 8.69
CA ARG A 16 -2.41 -17.31 9.75
C ARG A 16 -2.09 -16.77 11.16
N PHE A 17 -2.15 -15.45 11.29
CA PHE A 17 -1.76 -14.72 12.49
C PHE A 17 -2.46 -13.37 12.52
N SER A 18 -2.87 -12.97 13.72
CA SER A 18 -3.39 -11.64 14.03
C SER A 18 -2.98 -11.27 15.46
N SER A 19 -2.78 -9.98 15.72
CA SER A 19 -2.34 -9.49 17.04
C SER A 19 -2.82 -8.06 17.29
N GLU A 20 -3.63 -7.88 18.33
CA GLU A 20 -4.10 -6.57 18.76
C GLU A 20 -2.94 -5.65 19.16
N ASP A 21 -1.88 -6.19 19.81
CA ASP A 21 -0.66 -5.45 20.12
C ASP A 21 -0.01 -4.82 18.86
N ILE A 22 -0.02 -5.53 17.72
CA ILE A 22 0.53 -5.01 16.46
C ILE A 22 -0.39 -3.91 15.91
N ASP A 23 -1.71 -4.11 15.97
CA ASP A 23 -2.66 -3.10 15.54
C ASP A 23 -2.52 -1.82 16.38
N GLU A 24 -2.41 -1.94 17.70
CA GLU A 24 -2.18 -0.80 18.60
C GLU A 24 -0.86 -0.09 18.32
N LEU A 25 0.21 -0.84 18.02
CA LEU A 25 1.51 -0.29 17.65
C LEU A 25 1.44 0.58 16.39
N ILE A 26 0.62 0.18 15.41
CA ILE A 26 0.43 0.92 14.15
C ILE A 26 -0.53 2.10 14.36
N ASP A 27 -1.63 1.88 15.09
CA ASP A 27 -2.74 2.84 15.22
C ASP A 27 -2.49 3.96 16.21
N ARG A 28 -1.81 3.67 17.33
CA ARG A 28 -1.59 4.65 18.42
C ARG A 28 -0.20 5.29 18.40
N GLY A 29 0.72 4.81 17.57
CA GLY A 29 2.04 5.43 17.39
C GLY A 29 1.91 6.87 16.88
N GLY A 30 2.83 7.77 17.28
CA GLY A 30 2.78 9.23 17.07
C GLY A 30 2.73 9.73 15.61
N GLY A 31 1.63 9.42 14.92
CA GLY A 31 1.46 9.45 13.48
C GLY A 31 0.98 8.08 13.00
N HIS A 32 -0.34 7.87 13.00
CA HIS A 32 -0.97 6.73 12.35
C HIS A 32 -0.41 6.58 10.93
N ASP A 33 -0.13 5.35 10.48
CA ASP A 33 0.47 5.07 9.17
C ASP A 33 1.84 5.70 8.91
N ALA A 34 2.54 6.23 9.91
CA ALA A 34 3.79 6.95 9.64
C ALA A 34 4.85 6.06 8.97
N GLY A 35 4.84 4.74 9.23
CA GLY A 35 5.69 3.78 8.53
C GLY A 35 5.44 3.69 7.01
N ARG A 36 4.26 4.10 6.50
CA ARG A 36 3.98 4.04 5.06
C ARG A 36 4.82 4.99 4.24
N MET A 37 5.20 6.12 4.82
CA MET A 37 5.96 7.18 4.13
C MET A 37 7.31 7.45 4.77
N ASN A 38 7.59 6.86 5.94
CA ASN A 38 8.84 7.05 6.67
C ASN A 38 9.52 5.70 6.90
N CYS A 39 10.61 5.49 6.19
CA CYS A 39 11.33 4.23 6.18
C CYS A 39 11.94 3.90 7.55
N ARG A 40 12.48 4.90 8.25
CA ARG A 40 13.05 4.71 9.59
C ARG A 40 12.02 4.20 10.58
N LYS A 41 10.83 4.82 10.61
CA LYS A 41 9.73 4.38 11.48
C LYS A 41 9.29 2.96 11.13
N LEU A 42 9.13 2.67 9.84
CA LEU A 42 8.73 1.33 9.40
C LEU A 42 9.73 0.26 9.85
N LEU A 43 11.03 0.52 9.65
CA LEU A 43 12.07 -0.45 9.94
C LEU A 43 12.28 -0.64 11.44
N VAL A 44 12.21 0.42 12.24
CA VAL A 44 12.21 0.30 13.71
C VAL A 44 11.02 -0.52 14.22
N GLN A 45 9.82 -0.27 13.68
CA GLN A 45 8.63 -1.05 14.04
C GLN A 45 8.74 -2.51 13.56
N ALA A 46 9.21 -2.73 12.33
CA ALA A 46 9.40 -4.06 11.76
C ALA A 46 10.41 -4.89 12.57
N THR A 47 11.55 -4.30 12.97
CA THR A 47 12.53 -4.97 13.85
C THR A 47 11.90 -5.37 15.18
N ARG A 48 11.15 -4.46 15.81
CA ARG A 48 10.46 -4.76 17.09
C ARG A 48 9.42 -5.87 16.95
N VAL A 49 8.60 -5.83 15.90
CA VAL A 49 7.58 -6.84 15.62
C VAL A 49 8.24 -8.18 15.35
N TYR A 50 9.28 -8.21 14.51
CA TYR A 50 10.00 -9.43 14.18
C TYR A 50 10.69 -10.04 15.40
N GLY A 51 11.34 -9.23 16.23
CA GLY A 51 11.97 -9.70 17.47
C GLY A 51 10.97 -10.30 18.47
N LYS A 52 9.73 -9.78 18.53
CA LYS A 52 8.69 -10.28 19.46
C LYS A 52 7.88 -11.46 18.90
N TYR A 53 7.58 -11.47 17.60
CA TYR A 53 6.59 -12.35 16.98
C TYR A 53 7.10 -13.16 15.78
N GLY A 54 8.37 -12.99 15.39
CA GLY A 54 8.97 -13.64 14.22
C GLY A 54 8.32 -13.24 12.89
N GLU A 55 8.43 -14.13 11.90
CA GLU A 55 7.90 -13.90 10.54
C GLU A 55 6.37 -13.76 10.51
N SER A 56 5.63 -14.49 11.35
CA SER A 56 4.16 -14.43 11.38
C SER A 56 3.65 -13.05 11.80
N GLY A 57 4.24 -12.47 12.85
CA GLY A 57 3.88 -11.11 13.27
C GLY A 57 4.32 -10.07 12.24
N LEU A 58 5.49 -10.25 11.61
CA LEU A 58 5.94 -9.34 10.57
C LEU A 58 5.05 -9.40 9.31
N CYS A 59 4.60 -10.59 8.92
CA CYS A 59 3.60 -10.76 7.86
C CYS A 59 2.34 -9.95 8.18
N TYR A 60 1.80 -10.10 9.39
CA TYR A 60 0.59 -9.39 9.81
C TYR A 60 0.79 -7.87 9.85
N TYR A 61 1.93 -7.40 10.36
CA TYR A 61 2.31 -5.98 10.34
C TYR A 61 2.35 -5.40 8.92
N ILE A 62 2.96 -6.10 7.97
CA ILE A 62 3.00 -5.68 6.55
C ILE A 62 1.58 -5.68 5.96
N LEU A 63 0.79 -6.73 6.23
CA LEU A 63 -0.57 -6.86 5.74
C LEU A 63 -1.44 -5.70 6.25
N HIS A 64 -1.33 -5.34 7.52
CA HIS A 64 -2.05 -4.21 8.11
C HIS A 64 -1.82 -2.92 7.31
N HIS A 65 -0.54 -2.59 7.03
CA HIS A 65 -0.20 -1.43 6.20
C HIS A 65 -0.80 -1.51 4.79
N TYR A 66 -0.84 -2.69 4.18
CA TYR A 66 -1.51 -2.84 2.88
C TYR A 66 -3.03 -2.70 2.96
N LEU A 67 -3.68 -3.10 4.05
CA LEU A 67 -5.14 -3.04 4.18
C LEU A 67 -5.67 -1.61 4.28
N ASP A 68 -5.08 -0.71 5.09
CA ASP A 68 -5.58 0.68 5.08
C ASP A 68 -5.16 1.44 3.82
N LYS A 69 -4.09 1.01 3.14
CA LYS A 69 -3.75 1.51 1.82
C LYS A 69 -4.78 1.06 0.79
N LEU A 70 -5.21 -0.20 0.85
CA LEU A 70 -6.27 -0.75 0.01
C LEU A 70 -7.58 0.01 0.23
N ALA A 71 -7.96 0.33 1.48
CA ALA A 71 -9.12 1.19 1.75
C ALA A 71 -9.02 2.56 1.07
N SER A 72 -7.83 3.17 1.10
CA SER A 72 -7.58 4.44 0.41
C SER A 72 -7.65 4.31 -1.11
N ILE A 73 -7.14 3.20 -1.66
CA ILE A 73 -7.21 2.88 -3.10
C ILE A 73 -8.65 2.70 -3.54
N ILE A 74 -9.45 1.90 -2.84
CA ILE A 74 -10.87 1.68 -3.11
C ILE A 74 -11.58 3.03 -3.27
N LYS A 75 -11.43 3.92 -2.29
CA LYS A 75 -12.00 5.29 -2.33
C LYS A 75 -11.50 6.12 -3.50
N GLY A 76 -10.18 6.15 -3.73
CA GLY A 76 -9.58 6.92 -4.81
C GLY A 76 -10.03 6.43 -6.20
N ARG A 77 -10.14 5.10 -6.37
CA ARG A 77 -10.56 4.48 -7.62
C ARG A 77 -12.05 4.64 -7.88
N PHE A 78 -12.87 4.75 -6.83
CA PHE A 78 -14.29 5.06 -6.99
C PHE A 78 -14.51 6.39 -7.72
N TYR A 79 -13.86 7.47 -7.26
CA TYR A 79 -13.93 8.77 -7.94
C TYR A 79 -13.41 8.69 -9.37
N ARG A 80 -12.34 7.92 -9.60
CA ARG A 80 -11.81 7.71 -10.94
C ARG A 80 -12.83 7.03 -11.84
N ILE A 81 -13.51 5.98 -11.37
CA ILE A 81 -14.58 5.31 -12.11
C ILE A 81 -15.68 6.29 -12.49
N LEU A 82 -16.17 7.08 -11.52
CA LEU A 82 -17.25 8.04 -11.75
C LEU A 82 -16.86 9.13 -12.76
N MET A 83 -15.62 9.62 -12.73
CA MET A 83 -15.16 10.71 -13.57
C MET A 83 -14.70 10.26 -14.96
N GLN A 84 -13.88 9.22 -15.03
CA GLN A 84 -13.26 8.74 -16.28
C GLN A 84 -14.28 8.05 -17.19
N TYR A 85 -15.22 7.31 -16.59
CA TYR A 85 -16.23 6.54 -17.32
C TYR A 85 -17.61 7.20 -17.28
N ARG A 86 -17.67 8.52 -17.03
CA ARG A 86 -18.94 9.27 -16.96
C ARG A 86 -19.80 9.20 -18.23
N HIS A 87 -19.18 8.84 -19.35
CA HIS A 87 -19.83 8.68 -20.65
C HIS A 87 -20.56 7.32 -20.78
N LEU A 88 -20.28 6.36 -19.91
CA LEU A 88 -20.95 5.06 -19.86
C LEU A 88 -22.13 5.09 -18.89
N PRO A 89 -23.15 4.20 -19.08
CA PRO A 89 -24.15 3.90 -18.07
C PRO A 89 -23.51 3.46 -16.75
N VAL A 90 -24.12 3.78 -15.61
CA VAL A 90 -23.53 3.54 -14.27
C VAL A 90 -23.16 2.07 -14.08
N GLU A 91 -24.01 1.16 -14.52
CA GLU A 91 -23.85 -0.29 -14.44
C GLU A 91 -22.59 -0.77 -15.17
N GLU A 92 -22.25 -0.13 -16.30
CA GLU A 92 -21.08 -0.50 -17.09
C GLU A 92 -19.78 0.06 -16.49
N ARG A 93 -19.86 1.17 -15.75
CA ARG A 93 -18.67 1.77 -15.12
C ARG A 93 -18.04 0.83 -14.11
N PHE A 94 -18.86 0.14 -13.31
CA PHE A 94 -18.37 -0.72 -12.22
C PHE A 94 -17.78 -2.04 -12.70
N LYS A 95 -18.00 -2.44 -13.97
CA LYS A 95 -17.30 -3.59 -14.59
C LYS A 95 -15.78 -3.43 -14.59
N TYR A 96 -15.28 -2.18 -14.57
CA TYR A 96 -13.84 -1.88 -14.54
C TYR A 96 -13.29 -1.67 -13.12
N TYR A 97 -14.16 -1.62 -12.10
CA TYR A 97 -13.75 -1.15 -10.78
C TYR A 97 -12.76 -2.08 -10.10
N GLN A 98 -12.99 -3.38 -10.22
CA GLN A 98 -12.09 -4.42 -9.73
C GLN A 98 -10.67 -4.30 -10.33
N GLN A 99 -10.58 -4.12 -11.64
CA GLN A 99 -9.30 -3.95 -12.34
C GLN A 99 -8.61 -2.65 -11.91
N GLU A 100 -9.37 -1.58 -11.72
CA GLU A 100 -8.82 -0.30 -11.24
C GLU A 100 -8.29 -0.38 -9.81
N VAL A 101 -8.94 -1.14 -8.92
CA VAL A 101 -8.44 -1.39 -7.55
C VAL A 101 -7.17 -2.24 -7.57
N ARG A 102 -7.12 -3.31 -8.36
CA ARG A 102 -5.91 -4.13 -8.57
C ARG A 102 -4.75 -3.27 -9.08
N ARG A 103 -4.99 -2.46 -10.11
CA ARG A 103 -4.01 -1.51 -10.64
C ARG A 103 -3.55 -0.53 -9.57
N GLY A 104 -4.49 -0.05 -8.75
CA GLY A 104 -4.24 0.82 -7.61
C GLY A 104 -3.28 0.26 -6.57
N LEU A 105 -3.33 -1.05 -6.32
CA LEU A 105 -2.41 -1.71 -5.40
C LEU A 105 -1.04 -1.93 -6.05
N LEU A 106 -0.99 -2.24 -7.35
CA LEU A 106 0.26 -2.41 -8.11
C LEU A 106 1.04 -1.11 -8.33
N ASP A 107 0.35 0.03 -8.37
CA ASP A 107 0.94 1.34 -8.60
C ASP A 107 0.92 2.24 -7.35
N GLU A 108 0.71 1.62 -6.20
CA GLU A 108 0.73 2.28 -4.90
C GLU A 108 2.13 2.84 -4.62
N VAL A 109 2.18 3.86 -3.76
CA VAL A 109 3.43 4.52 -3.37
C VAL A 109 3.47 4.50 -1.86
N SER A 110 4.43 3.74 -1.33
CA SER A 110 4.75 3.60 0.08
C SER A 110 6.20 3.12 0.24
N THR A 111 6.70 3.13 1.46
CA THR A 111 7.95 2.46 1.84
C THR A 111 7.93 0.98 1.47
N LEU A 112 6.81 0.27 1.68
CA LEU A 112 6.72 -1.16 1.34
C LEU A 112 6.82 -1.39 -0.18
N SER A 113 6.16 -0.58 -1.01
CA SER A 113 6.33 -0.68 -2.47
C SER A 113 7.77 -0.34 -2.89
N TYR A 114 8.41 0.63 -2.24
CA TYR A 114 9.80 0.97 -2.52
C TYR A 114 10.75 -0.18 -2.16
N LEU A 115 10.54 -0.88 -1.05
CA LEU A 115 11.36 -2.04 -0.69
C LEU A 115 11.26 -3.18 -1.72
N VAL A 116 10.09 -3.39 -2.33
CA VAL A 116 9.91 -4.45 -3.33
C VAL A 116 10.37 -4.01 -4.72
N ASP A 117 9.93 -2.83 -5.17
CA ASP A 117 10.08 -2.36 -6.55
C ASP A 117 11.29 -1.43 -6.74
N GLY A 118 11.76 -0.77 -5.68
CA GLY A 118 12.92 0.13 -5.68
C GLY A 118 14.25 -0.58 -5.90
N SER A 119 14.30 -1.91 -5.72
CA SER A 119 15.44 -2.73 -6.16
C SER A 119 15.70 -2.62 -7.67
N THR A 120 14.67 -2.29 -8.46
CA THR A 120 14.79 -1.97 -9.89
C THR A 120 15.24 -0.52 -10.17
N ILE A 121 15.05 0.41 -9.22
CA ILE A 121 15.51 1.80 -9.34
C ILE A 121 17.00 1.89 -8.98
N GLY A 122 17.48 1.03 -8.08
CA GLY A 122 18.89 0.87 -7.75
C GLY A 122 19.79 0.50 -8.94
N SER A 123 19.26 -0.09 -10.02
CA SER A 123 20.05 -0.37 -11.22
C SER A 123 20.42 0.88 -12.04
N TYR A 124 19.83 2.04 -11.73
CA TYR A 124 20.26 3.33 -12.31
C TYR A 124 21.41 4.00 -11.51
N SER A 125 21.80 3.42 -10.37
CA SER A 125 22.74 4.02 -9.41
C SER A 125 24.24 3.78 -9.68
N GLU A 126 24.61 3.05 -10.74
CA GLU A 126 26.03 2.89 -11.12
C GLU A 126 26.66 4.11 -11.81
N THR A 127 25.91 5.22 -11.96
CA THR A 127 26.45 6.47 -12.55
C THR A 127 26.83 7.49 -11.48
N SER A 128 27.96 8.17 -11.70
CA SER A 128 28.83 8.82 -10.70
C SER A 128 28.16 9.74 -9.67
N SER A 129 28.66 9.64 -8.43
CA SER A 129 28.24 10.36 -7.22
C SER A 129 28.16 11.89 -7.36
N THR A 130 28.89 12.49 -8.30
CA THR A 130 28.94 13.94 -8.51
C THR A 130 27.82 14.51 -9.39
N PHE A 131 27.13 13.70 -10.21
CA PHE A 131 25.96 14.16 -10.98
C PHE A 131 24.66 14.02 -10.16
N ARG A 132 24.66 13.15 -9.14
CA ARG A 132 23.51 12.87 -8.27
C ARG A 132 23.07 14.08 -7.44
N GLU A 133 24.02 14.91 -7.02
CA GLU A 133 23.80 15.97 -6.02
C GLU A 133 22.95 17.15 -6.53
N TYR A 134 22.86 17.36 -7.86
CA TYR A 134 22.11 18.50 -8.43
C TYR A 134 21.14 18.15 -9.57
N SER A 135 21.44 17.19 -10.43
CA SER A 135 20.59 16.85 -11.60
C SER A 135 19.83 15.54 -11.44
N GLY A 136 20.26 14.64 -10.53
CA GLY A 136 19.61 13.36 -10.24
C GLY A 136 18.14 13.54 -9.86
N SER A 137 17.85 14.38 -8.86
CA SER A 137 16.48 14.55 -8.35
C SER A 137 15.51 15.14 -9.38
N ILE A 138 15.96 16.02 -10.28
CA ILE A 138 15.10 16.62 -11.32
C ILE A 138 14.82 15.61 -12.44
N VAL A 139 15.85 14.90 -12.90
CA VAL A 139 15.73 13.90 -13.97
C VAL A 139 14.89 12.71 -13.49
N GLU A 140 15.15 12.19 -12.29
CA GLU A 140 14.37 11.13 -11.66
C GLU A 140 12.90 11.54 -11.49
N ARG A 141 12.65 12.75 -10.95
CA ARG A 141 11.28 13.29 -10.83
C ARG A 141 10.55 13.31 -12.17
N TYR A 142 11.24 13.76 -13.22
CA TYR A 142 10.67 13.83 -14.56
C TYR A 142 10.41 12.45 -15.16
N MET A 143 11.34 11.50 -14.99
CA MET A 143 11.18 10.11 -15.43
C MET A 143 10.00 9.44 -14.73
N MET A 144 9.91 9.53 -13.40
CA MET A 144 8.79 8.98 -12.63
C MET A 144 7.46 9.65 -13.00
N TYR A 145 7.46 10.98 -13.18
CA TYR A 145 6.29 11.71 -13.66
C TYR A 145 5.83 11.18 -15.02
N LYS A 146 6.75 11.00 -15.98
CA LYS A 146 6.44 10.46 -17.30
C LYS A 146 5.90 9.04 -17.22
N GLU A 147 6.48 8.20 -16.37
CA GLU A 147 5.99 6.84 -16.13
C GLU A 147 4.54 6.84 -15.63
N TYR A 148 4.20 7.67 -14.63
CA TYR A 148 2.83 7.76 -14.14
C TYR A 148 1.88 8.34 -15.19
N VAL A 149 2.30 9.32 -15.99
CA VAL A 149 1.50 9.80 -17.13
C VAL A 149 1.24 8.67 -18.12
N ASN A 150 2.26 7.85 -18.46
CA ASN A 150 2.11 6.69 -19.35
C ASN A 150 1.20 5.60 -18.73
N LYS A 151 1.16 5.50 -17.40
CA LYS A 151 0.17 4.69 -16.65
C LYS A 151 -1.23 5.33 -16.62
N GLY A 152 -1.48 6.38 -17.40
CA GLY A 152 -2.81 6.99 -17.56
C GLY A 152 -3.26 7.82 -16.36
N TYR A 153 -2.34 8.32 -15.54
CA TYR A 153 -2.66 9.28 -14.49
C TYR A 153 -2.82 10.71 -15.05
N SER A 154 -3.67 11.51 -14.40
CA SER A 154 -3.71 12.95 -14.67
C SER A 154 -2.34 13.57 -14.38
N LYS A 155 -1.96 14.64 -15.09
CA LYS A 155 -0.69 15.34 -14.86
C LYS A 155 -0.50 15.74 -13.39
N LYS A 156 -1.57 16.21 -12.74
CA LYS A 156 -1.54 16.58 -11.31
C LYS A 156 -1.28 15.37 -10.41
N THR A 157 -1.95 14.24 -10.66
CA THR A 157 -1.77 13.00 -9.88
C THR A 157 -0.39 12.39 -10.12
N ALA A 158 0.06 12.35 -11.37
CA ALA A 158 1.38 11.84 -11.76
C ALA A 158 2.50 12.63 -11.07
N LYS A 159 2.40 13.96 -11.06
CA LYS A 159 3.37 14.83 -10.36
C LYS A 159 3.41 14.52 -8.86
N LYS A 160 2.25 14.47 -8.20
CA LYS A 160 2.16 14.15 -6.76
C LYS A 160 2.73 12.77 -6.42
N LYS A 161 2.47 11.77 -7.26
CA LYS A 161 3.04 10.42 -7.07
C LYS A 161 4.56 10.42 -7.24
N ALA A 162 5.08 11.09 -8.26
CA ALA A 162 6.53 11.21 -8.46
C ALA A 162 7.22 11.91 -7.28
N GLU A 163 6.64 12.98 -6.76
CA GLU A 163 7.14 13.67 -5.55
C GLU A 163 7.13 12.73 -4.34
N ALA A 164 5.99 12.08 -4.07
CA ALA A 164 5.88 11.14 -2.95
C ALA A 164 6.87 9.96 -3.04
N SER A 165 7.12 9.44 -4.24
CA SER A 165 8.08 8.34 -4.42
C SER A 165 9.53 8.78 -4.14
N LEU A 166 9.89 10.02 -4.49
CA LEU A 166 11.20 10.58 -4.16
C LEU A 166 11.35 10.83 -2.66
N ASP A 167 10.29 11.34 -2.00
CA ASP A 167 10.29 11.54 -0.55
C ASP A 167 10.50 10.20 0.19
N VAL A 168 9.84 9.12 -0.28
CA VAL A 168 10.05 7.77 0.26
C VAL A 168 11.47 7.27 0.01
N ALA A 169 11.99 7.46 -1.21
CA ALA A 169 13.34 7.00 -1.56
C ALA A 169 14.40 7.69 -0.68
N SER A 170 14.33 9.02 -0.55
CA SER A 170 15.20 9.79 0.33
C SER A 170 15.07 9.35 1.79
N SER A 171 13.83 9.14 2.27
CA SER A 171 13.62 8.64 3.63
C SER A 171 14.21 7.23 3.85
N CYS A 172 14.29 6.39 2.83
CA CYS A 172 14.89 5.06 2.94
C CYS A 172 16.41 5.08 2.91
N GLU A 173 17.01 5.94 2.08
CA GLU A 173 18.47 6.14 2.05
C GLU A 173 18.98 6.55 3.45
N ASP A 174 18.33 7.53 4.08
CA ASP A 174 18.67 7.96 5.45
C ASP A 174 18.45 6.85 6.49
N ALA A 175 17.39 6.05 6.32
CA ALA A 175 17.02 5.03 7.28
C ALA A 175 17.99 3.84 7.28
N PHE A 176 18.49 3.43 6.11
CA PHE A 176 19.40 2.29 6.03
C PHE A 176 20.70 2.57 6.77
N THR A 177 21.31 3.74 6.59
CA THR A 177 22.49 4.14 7.37
C THR A 177 22.21 4.10 8.87
N TYR A 178 21.10 4.72 9.29
CA TYR A 178 20.71 4.73 10.71
C TYR A 178 20.55 3.34 11.32
N ILE A 179 19.94 2.39 10.61
CA ILE A 179 19.62 1.07 11.15
C ILE A 179 20.87 0.24 11.43
N TYR A 180 21.84 0.31 10.53
CA TYR A 180 23.09 -0.44 10.69
C TYR A 180 24.00 0.15 11.77
N GLU A 181 23.84 1.44 12.07
CA GLU A 181 24.65 2.13 13.09
C GLU A 181 24.02 2.08 14.49
N GLU A 182 22.68 2.17 14.59
CA GLU A 182 21.99 2.49 15.85
C GLU A 182 21.10 1.36 16.39
N ILE A 183 20.90 0.27 15.64
CA ILE A 183 20.11 -0.88 16.07
C ILE A 183 21.03 -2.07 16.26
N GLU A 184 21.10 -2.59 17.48
CA GLU A 184 22.00 -3.69 17.86
C GLU A 184 21.70 -4.98 17.07
N GLU A 185 20.42 -5.30 16.88
CA GLU A 185 19.96 -6.45 16.11
C GLU A 185 18.92 -6.02 15.08
N PRO A 186 19.35 -5.44 13.94
CA PRO A 186 18.42 -5.01 12.92
C PRO A 186 17.80 -6.22 12.21
N ILE A 187 16.55 -6.07 11.76
CA ILE A 187 15.95 -7.10 10.92
C ILE A 187 16.76 -7.31 9.63
N ASP A 188 16.90 -8.57 9.22
CA ASP A 188 17.43 -8.90 7.90
C ASP A 188 16.49 -8.35 6.81
N MET A 189 17.00 -7.38 6.04
CA MET A 189 16.27 -6.73 4.96
C MET A 189 15.76 -7.71 3.90
N SER A 190 16.46 -8.83 3.67
CA SER A 190 16.03 -9.86 2.73
C SER A 190 14.72 -10.54 3.17
N ILE A 191 14.54 -10.76 4.47
CA ILE A 191 13.31 -11.29 5.06
C ILE A 191 12.17 -10.30 4.88
N LEU A 192 12.39 -9.03 5.22
CA LEU A 192 11.38 -7.98 5.07
C LEU A 192 10.92 -7.81 3.61
N ILE A 193 11.87 -7.74 2.67
CA ILE A 193 11.57 -7.61 1.23
C ILE A 193 10.80 -8.83 0.73
N LYS A 194 11.24 -10.04 1.10
CA LYS A 194 10.55 -11.28 0.72
C LYS A 194 9.12 -11.29 1.23
N LEU A 195 8.90 -11.09 2.53
CA LEU A 195 7.55 -11.09 3.11
C LEU A 195 6.68 -9.97 2.54
N THR A 196 7.25 -8.80 2.26
CA THR A 196 6.49 -7.71 1.60
C THR A 196 5.99 -8.13 0.23
N ARG A 197 6.83 -8.78 -0.57
CA ARG A 197 6.45 -9.33 -1.88
C ARG A 197 5.38 -10.41 -1.75
N ASP A 198 5.55 -11.34 -0.80
CA ASP A 198 4.65 -12.47 -0.58
C ASP A 198 3.27 -11.99 -0.12
N VAL A 199 3.22 -11.06 0.85
CA VAL A 199 1.97 -10.45 1.33
C VAL A 199 1.26 -9.69 0.20
N ARG A 200 1.98 -8.88 -0.57
CA ARG A 200 1.39 -8.16 -1.71
C ARG A 200 0.80 -9.12 -2.74
N SER A 201 1.52 -10.20 -3.06
CA SER A 201 1.07 -11.25 -3.98
C SER A 201 -0.18 -11.97 -3.45
N ALA A 202 -0.17 -12.37 -2.17
CA ALA A 202 -1.30 -13.00 -1.52
C ALA A 202 -2.53 -12.08 -1.49
N LEU A 203 -2.34 -10.78 -1.22
CA LEU A 203 -3.41 -9.79 -1.25
C LEU A 203 -3.99 -9.63 -2.65
N LEU A 204 -3.18 -9.55 -3.70
CA LEU A 204 -3.65 -9.49 -5.09
C LEU A 204 -4.44 -10.73 -5.50
N THR A 205 -3.97 -11.91 -5.08
CA THR A 205 -4.62 -13.20 -5.33
C THR A 205 -5.97 -13.29 -4.63
N ASN A 206 -6.08 -12.74 -3.42
CA ASN A 206 -7.29 -12.79 -2.60
C ASN A 206 -8.10 -11.48 -2.62
N ILE A 207 -7.82 -10.56 -3.55
CA ILE A 207 -8.28 -9.17 -3.44
C ILE A 207 -9.80 -9.03 -3.37
N GLU A 208 -10.53 -9.87 -4.11
CA GLU A 208 -11.99 -9.91 -4.11
C GLU A 208 -12.51 -10.26 -2.72
N LYS A 209 -12.03 -11.39 -2.18
CA LYS A 209 -12.41 -11.88 -0.86
C LYS A 209 -12.08 -10.87 0.23
N ILE A 210 -10.88 -10.27 0.19
CA ILE A 210 -10.48 -9.26 1.17
C ILE A 210 -11.36 -8.02 1.07
N ILE A 211 -11.70 -7.54 -0.13
CA ILE A 211 -12.61 -6.41 -0.29
C ILE A 211 -14.01 -6.75 0.21
N CYS A 212 -14.51 -7.95 -0.06
CA CYS A 212 -15.80 -8.38 0.47
C CYS A 212 -15.82 -8.44 2.00
N ILE A 213 -14.73 -8.88 2.63
CA ILE A 213 -14.56 -8.81 4.08
C ILE A 213 -14.61 -7.35 4.55
N MET A 214 -13.87 -6.45 3.91
CA MET A 214 -13.89 -5.02 4.25
C MET A 214 -15.29 -4.42 4.13
N LEU A 215 -16.00 -4.71 3.03
CA LEU A 215 -17.35 -4.18 2.77
C LEU A 215 -18.38 -4.78 3.73
N THR A 216 -18.26 -6.05 4.10
CA THR A 216 -19.27 -6.73 4.94
C THR A 216 -19.08 -6.45 6.43
N ILE A 217 -17.84 -6.44 6.91
CA ILE A 217 -17.57 -6.21 8.34
C ILE A 217 -17.73 -4.73 8.69
N ASP A 218 -17.28 -3.83 7.82
CA ASP A 218 -17.40 -2.38 8.01
C ASP A 218 -18.53 -1.78 7.14
N ASP A 219 -19.63 -2.52 6.99
CA ASP A 219 -20.74 -2.21 6.07
C ASP A 219 -21.26 -0.79 6.24
N LYS A 220 -21.55 -0.37 7.48
CA LYS A 220 -22.05 0.96 7.79
C LYS A 220 -21.07 2.04 7.34
N TYR A 221 -19.78 1.85 7.59
CA TYR A 221 -18.75 2.82 7.20
C TYR A 221 -18.67 2.98 5.67
N TRP A 222 -18.75 1.86 4.93
CA TRP A 222 -18.69 1.90 3.47
C TRP A 222 -20.00 2.39 2.87
N LEU A 223 -21.15 2.05 3.45
CA LEU A 223 -22.45 2.56 3.08
C LEU A 223 -22.52 4.08 3.26
N ASP A 224 -22.08 4.58 4.42
CA ASP A 224 -21.99 6.02 4.71
C ASP A 224 -21.06 6.74 3.72
N TRP A 225 -19.96 6.09 3.29
CA TRP A 225 -18.98 6.70 2.40
C TRP A 225 -19.41 6.72 0.93
N PHE A 226 -19.97 5.60 0.43
CA PHE A 226 -20.38 5.48 -0.98
C PHE A 226 -21.80 5.99 -1.24
N GLY A 227 -22.67 5.93 -0.23
CA GLY A 227 -24.11 6.06 -0.38
C GLY A 227 -24.77 4.75 -0.85
N GLU A 228 -26.06 4.61 -0.53
CA GLU A 228 -26.87 3.42 -0.84
C GLU A 228 -26.84 3.06 -2.34
N ASP A 229 -26.92 4.07 -3.21
CA ASP A 229 -26.96 3.89 -4.68
C ASP A 229 -25.73 3.19 -5.26
N TYR A 230 -24.58 3.34 -4.61
CA TYR A 230 -23.29 2.84 -5.11
C TYR A 230 -22.75 1.66 -4.32
N TYR A 231 -23.08 1.54 -3.03
CA TYR A 231 -22.60 0.46 -2.18
C TYR A 231 -22.93 -0.92 -2.79
N GLY A 232 -24.19 -1.14 -3.20
CA GLY A 232 -24.62 -2.40 -3.82
C GLY A 232 -23.85 -2.71 -5.11
N LYS A 233 -23.65 -1.70 -5.99
CA LYS A 233 -22.92 -1.88 -7.25
C LYS A 233 -21.45 -2.23 -7.04
N ILE A 234 -20.85 -1.72 -5.97
CA ILE A 234 -19.47 -2.05 -5.58
C ILE A 234 -19.40 -3.47 -5.03
N ALA A 235 -20.31 -3.84 -4.13
CA ALA A 235 -20.38 -5.20 -3.61
C ALA A 235 -20.58 -6.24 -4.74
N ASP A 236 -21.45 -5.92 -5.71
CA ASP A 236 -21.68 -6.74 -6.89
C ASP A 236 -20.45 -6.83 -7.80
N ALA A 237 -19.70 -5.72 -7.98
CA ALA A 237 -18.48 -5.72 -8.79
C ALA A 237 -17.38 -6.64 -8.24
N PHE A 238 -17.40 -6.91 -6.94
CA PHE A 238 -16.51 -7.87 -6.28
C PHE A 238 -17.18 -9.22 -5.97
N ASN A 239 -18.43 -9.40 -6.41
CA ASN A 239 -19.22 -10.61 -6.22
C ASN A 239 -19.40 -11.02 -4.75
N CYS A 240 -19.56 -10.05 -3.85
CA CYS A 240 -19.57 -10.30 -2.40
C CYS A 240 -20.79 -11.09 -1.92
N SER A 241 -21.92 -10.97 -2.63
CA SER A 241 -23.17 -11.68 -2.33
C SER A 241 -23.06 -13.20 -2.46
N ASN A 242 -22.07 -13.70 -3.20
CA ASN A 242 -21.84 -15.14 -3.45
C ASN A 242 -20.73 -15.73 -2.56
N GLN A 243 -20.17 -14.96 -1.63
CA GLN A 243 -19.04 -15.37 -0.78
C GLN A 243 -19.39 -15.48 0.72
N GLN A 244 -20.64 -15.21 1.10
CA GLN A 244 -21.18 -15.44 2.44
C GLN A 244 -21.65 -16.89 2.59
#